data_AF-T0YFM2-F1
#
_entry.id   AF-T0YFM2-F1
#
_cell.length_a   1.000
_cell.length_b   1.000
_cell.length_c   1.000
_cell.angle_alpha   90.00
_cell.angle_beta   90.00
_cell.angle_gamma   90.00
#
_symmetry.space_group_name_H-M   'P 1'
#
loop_
_entity.id
_entity.type
_entity.pdbx_description
1 polymer ?
#
loop_
_entity_poly.entity_id
_entity_poly.type
_entity_poly.pdbx_seq_one_letter_code
_entity_poly.pdbx_strand_id
1 'polypeptide(L)'
;MSHRLSRPLDLALLALCLLALPCLSLAQPVARPAAPLAKAVSAAAPANATSVIAPPPRVLVKTSSGSFVIELYPDKAPKTVANFLTYVHDGFYAGTVFQ
;
A
#
# COMPACT_ATOMS: atom_id res chain seq x y z
N MET A 1 53.95 -26.08 -9.35
CA MET A 1 54.58 -25.31 -10.44
C MET A 1 53.46 -24.75 -11.31
N SER A 2 52.89 -23.60 -10.97
CA SER A 2 53.44 -22.27 -11.27
C SER A 2 53.57 -22.05 -12.78
N HIS A 3 53.09 -20.88 -13.22
CA HIS A 3 53.26 -20.26 -14.55
C HIS A 3 52.11 -20.47 -15.54
N ARG A 4 51.11 -19.57 -15.48
CA ARG A 4 50.74 -18.66 -16.60
C ARG A 4 49.71 -17.58 -16.22
N LEU A 5 49.75 -17.01 -15.00
CA LEU A 5 49.24 -15.65 -14.75
C LEU A 5 50.20 -14.64 -15.42
N SER A 6 50.23 -14.61 -16.75
CA SER A 6 51.23 -13.85 -17.51
C SER A 6 50.67 -13.30 -18.82
N ARG A 7 49.41 -12.86 -18.84
CA ARG A 7 48.88 -12.05 -19.95
C ARG A 7 48.17 -10.80 -19.42
N PRO A 8 48.52 -9.60 -19.90
CA PRO A 8 47.82 -8.36 -19.54
C PRO A 8 46.34 -8.38 -19.97
N LEU A 9 45.96 -9.33 -20.83
CA LEU A 9 44.59 -9.59 -21.29
C LEU A 9 43.69 -10.22 -20.21
N ASP A 10 44.23 -11.01 -19.27
CA ASP A 10 43.44 -11.59 -18.15
C ASP A 10 43.07 -10.52 -17.12
N LEU A 11 44.00 -9.59 -16.85
CA LEU A 11 43.76 -8.46 -15.97
C LEU A 11 42.80 -7.44 -16.61
N ALA A 12 42.87 -7.26 -17.94
CA ALA A 12 41.92 -6.44 -18.69
C ALA A 12 40.50 -7.04 -18.69
N LEU A 13 40.37 -8.37 -18.76
CA LEU A 13 39.07 -9.05 -18.72
C LEU A 13 38.44 -9.00 -17.32
N LEU A 14 39.25 -9.12 -16.26
CA LEU A 14 38.83 -8.93 -14.87
C LEU A 14 38.47 -7.46 -14.56
N ALA A 15 39.20 -6.49 -15.13
CA ALA A 15 38.91 -5.07 -14.96
C ALA A 15 37.66 -4.61 -15.73
N LEU A 16 37.36 -5.20 -16.89
CA LEU A 16 36.14 -4.92 -17.66
C LEU A 16 34.87 -5.46 -16.96
N CYS A 17 34.98 -6.59 -16.24
CA CYS A 17 33.88 -7.16 -15.46
C CYS A 17 33.55 -6.39 -14.17
N LEU A 18 34.49 -5.63 -13.61
CA LEU A 18 34.27 -4.82 -12.39
C LEU A 18 33.66 -3.42 -12.67
N LEU A 19 33.57 -3.02 -13.94
CA LEU A 19 33.01 -1.72 -14.36
C LEU A 19 31.61 -1.83 -14.98
N ALA A 20 31.03 -3.03 -15.05
CA ALA A 20 29.74 -3.31 -15.70
C ALA A 20 28.74 -4.11 -14.85
N LEU A 21 28.77 -3.96 -13.52
CA LEU A 21 27.65 -4.32 -12.65
C LEU A 21 26.98 -3.02 -12.14
N PRO A 22 26.19 -2.37 -13.01
CA PRO A 22 25.45 -1.18 -12.66
C PRO A 22 24.39 -1.53 -11.61
N CYS A 23 24.40 -0.79 -10.50
CA CYS A 23 23.34 0.17 -10.25
C CYS A 23 21.92 -0.26 -10.68
N LEU A 24 21.36 -1.37 -10.19
CA LEU A 24 19.89 -1.59 -10.15
C LEU A 24 19.47 -2.84 -9.34
N SER A 25 19.38 -2.76 -8.01
CA SER A 25 18.32 -3.47 -7.27
C SER A 25 18.26 -3.13 -5.78
N LEU A 26 17.24 -2.35 -5.40
CA LEU A 26 16.45 -2.48 -4.17
C LEU A 26 17.06 -2.12 -2.80
N ALA A 27 17.91 -1.11 -2.71
CA ALA A 27 18.02 -0.30 -1.49
C ALA A 27 17.20 0.99 -1.67
N GLN A 28 15.87 0.92 -1.53
CA GLN A 28 15.07 2.13 -1.34
C GLN A 28 14.95 2.41 0.16
N PRO A 29 15.57 3.48 0.69
CA PRO A 29 15.26 3.98 2.01
C PRO A 29 13.85 4.58 1.97
N VAL A 30 12.93 4.03 2.76
CA VAL A 30 11.63 4.63 3.07
C VAL A 30 11.85 5.85 3.98
N ALA A 31 12.39 6.92 3.41
CA ALA A 31 12.44 8.22 4.07
C ALA A 31 11.13 8.96 3.76
N ARG A 32 10.28 9.09 4.80
CA ARG A 32 9.11 9.96 4.85
C ARG A 32 9.41 11.33 4.21
N PRO A 33 8.65 11.79 3.21
CA PRO A 33 8.61 13.21 2.90
C PRO A 33 7.71 13.91 3.93
N ALA A 34 8.36 14.62 4.85
CA ALA A 34 7.76 15.73 5.57
C ALA A 34 8.21 17.03 4.87
N ALA A 35 7.27 17.72 4.20
CA ALA A 35 7.34 19.15 3.83
C ALA A 35 6.09 19.50 2.99
N PRO A 36 5.75 20.78 2.79
CA PRO A 36 5.58 21.85 3.78
C PRO A 36 4.20 22.56 3.59
N LEU A 37 3.90 23.49 4.49
CA LEU A 37 2.76 24.41 4.39
C LEU A 37 2.76 25.24 3.09
N ALA A 38 1.54 25.58 2.66
CA ALA A 38 1.11 26.74 1.86
C ALA A 38 1.00 26.58 0.32
N LYS A 39 -0.26 26.60 -0.18
CA LYS A 39 -0.81 27.76 -0.91
C LYS A 39 -2.33 27.67 -1.07
N ALA A 40 -3.01 28.78 -0.77
CA ALA A 40 -4.44 28.98 -0.92
C ALA A 40 -4.85 29.29 -2.37
N VAL A 41 -6.01 28.76 -2.79
CA VAL A 41 -6.88 29.43 -3.77
C VAL A 41 -8.34 29.15 -3.43
N SER A 42 -9.13 30.22 -3.45
CA SER A 42 -10.55 30.27 -3.14
C SER A 42 -11.39 30.09 -4.40
N ALA A 43 -12.45 29.28 -4.34
CA ALA A 43 -13.63 29.43 -5.19
C ALA A 43 -14.82 28.69 -4.55
N ALA A 44 -15.80 29.46 -4.08
CA ALA A 44 -17.05 28.98 -3.53
C ALA A 44 -17.97 28.42 -4.63
N ALA A 45 -18.51 27.22 -4.39
CA ALA A 45 -19.71 26.70 -5.05
C ALA A 45 -20.62 26.13 -3.95
N PRO A 46 -21.94 26.41 -3.96
CA PRO A 46 -22.83 25.93 -2.92
C PRO A 46 -23.10 24.45 -3.17
N ALA A 47 -22.42 23.58 -2.43
CA ALA A 47 -22.81 22.18 -2.33
C ALA A 47 -24.09 22.12 -1.50
N ASN A 48 -25.24 22.15 -2.17
CA ASN A 48 -26.50 21.71 -1.58
C ASN A 48 -26.42 20.20 -1.36
N ALA A 49 -25.67 19.78 -0.33
CA ALA A 49 -25.64 18.41 0.14
C ALA A 49 -26.89 18.20 0.98
N THR A 50 -27.98 17.82 0.33
CA THR A 50 -29.07 17.13 1.02
C THR A 50 -28.47 15.82 1.54
N SER A 51 -28.02 15.82 2.79
CA SER A 51 -27.65 14.59 3.52
C SER A 51 -28.91 13.75 3.64
N VAL A 52 -29.13 12.89 2.65
CA VAL A 52 -30.06 11.78 2.79
C VAL A 52 -29.49 10.94 3.92
N ILE A 53 -30.20 10.94 5.06
CA ILE A 53 -29.85 10.11 6.22
C ILE A 53 -30.14 8.67 5.79
N ALA A 54 -29.21 8.06 5.07
CA ALA A 54 -29.26 6.65 4.74
C ALA A 54 -29.08 5.86 6.05
N PRO A 55 -29.84 4.78 6.25
CA PRO A 55 -29.63 3.93 7.41
C PRO A 55 -28.19 3.39 7.45
N PRO A 56 -27.61 3.23 8.65
CA PRO A 56 -26.23 2.78 8.79
C PRO A 56 -26.05 1.39 8.14
N PRO A 57 -24.99 1.19 7.34
CA PRO A 57 -24.74 -0.10 6.69
C PRO A 57 -24.54 -1.22 7.71
N ARG A 58 -25.08 -2.40 7.41
CA ARG A 58 -25.00 -3.59 8.27
C ARG A 58 -24.36 -4.75 7.51
N VAL A 59 -23.45 -5.47 8.17
CA VAL A 59 -22.72 -6.62 7.60
C VAL A 59 -22.95 -7.84 8.47
N LEU A 60 -23.45 -8.92 7.87
CA LEU A 60 -23.59 -10.22 8.52
C LEU A 60 -22.28 -10.99 8.42
N VAL A 61 -21.72 -11.37 9.55
CA VAL A 61 -20.53 -12.22 9.64
C VAL A 61 -20.95 -13.61 10.07
N LYS A 62 -20.57 -14.61 9.28
CA LYS A 62 -20.78 -16.03 9.60
C LYS A 62 -19.45 -16.62 10.07
N THR A 63 -19.45 -17.19 11.27
CA THR A 63 -18.29 -17.86 11.86
C THR A 63 -18.66 -19.29 12.23
N SER A 64 -17.66 -20.09 12.61
CA SER A 64 -17.87 -21.45 13.13
C SER A 64 -18.68 -21.49 14.43
N SER A 65 -18.59 -20.43 15.25
CA SER A 65 -19.27 -20.33 16.55
C SER A 65 -20.65 -19.68 16.47
N GLY A 66 -21.08 -19.24 15.29
CA GLY A 66 -22.38 -18.58 15.10
C GLY A 66 -22.32 -17.43 14.09
N SER A 67 -23.42 -16.69 13.98
CA SER A 67 -23.48 -15.51 13.11
C SER A 67 -23.80 -14.26 13.93
N PHE A 68 -23.18 -13.15 13.58
CA PHE A 68 -23.44 -11.85 14.20
C PHE A 68 -23.47 -10.74 13.15
N VAL A 69 -24.08 -9.61 13.51
CA VAL A 69 -24.24 -8.46 12.61
C VAL A 69 -23.44 -7.28 13.14
N ILE A 70 -22.64 -6.67 12.27
CA ILE A 70 -21.90 -5.44 12.54
C ILE A 70 -22.67 -4.27 11.92
N GLU A 71 -22.95 -3.24 12.70
CA GLU A 71 -23.51 -1.97 12.22
C GLU A 71 -22.38 -0.92 12.11
N LEU A 72 -22.33 -0.23 10.97
CA LEU A 72 -21.25 0.68 10.62
C LEU A 72 -21.76 2.13 10.59
N TYR A 73 -20.96 3.06 11.10
CA TYR A 73 -21.31 4.48 11.18
C TYR A 73 -20.39 5.33 10.29
N PRO A 74 -20.76 5.55 9.01
CA PRO A 74 -19.94 6.34 8.09
C PRO A 74 -19.79 7.81 8.53
N ASP A 75 -20.73 8.34 9.31
CA ASP A 75 -20.68 9.71 9.84
C ASP A 75 -19.54 9.94 10.82
N LYS A 76 -19.06 8.87 11.48
CA LYS A 76 -17.97 8.93 12.47
C LYS A 76 -16.61 8.61 11.87
N ALA A 77 -16.57 7.68 10.91
CA ALA A 77 -15.32 7.20 10.32
C ALA A 77 -15.50 6.87 8.83
N PRO A 78 -15.68 7.88 7.95
CA PRO A 78 -16.10 7.65 6.56
C PRO A 78 -15.08 6.85 5.76
N LYS A 79 -13.78 7.13 5.94
CA LYS A 79 -12.69 6.43 5.24
C LYS A 79 -12.56 4.98 5.69
N THR A 80 -12.68 4.73 6.99
CA THR A 80 -12.56 3.38 7.55
C THR A 80 -13.73 2.51 7.13
N VAL A 81 -14.95 3.04 7.18
CA VAL A 81 -16.15 2.33 6.74
C VAL A 81 -16.07 2.01 5.25
N ALA A 82 -15.67 2.97 4.41
CA ALA A 82 -15.49 2.72 2.99
C ALA A 82 -14.46 1.61 2.71
N ASN A 83 -13.29 1.67 3.34
CA ASN A 83 -12.26 0.63 3.16
C ASN A 83 -12.73 -0.75 3.63
N PHE A 84 -13.39 -0.82 4.79
CA PHE A 84 -13.94 -2.07 5.31
C PHE A 84 -14.96 -2.69 4.34
N LEU A 85 -15.89 -1.89 3.83
CA LEU A 85 -16.90 -2.35 2.87
C LEU A 85 -16.25 -2.85 1.58
N THR A 86 -15.22 -2.19 1.06
CA THR A 86 -14.46 -2.69 -0.09
C THR A 86 -13.92 -4.10 0.17
N TYR A 87 -13.24 -4.34 1.29
CA TYR A 87 -12.71 -5.67 1.62
C TYR A 87 -13.80 -6.73 1.81
N VAL A 88 -14.97 -6.33 2.34
CA VAL A 88 -16.13 -7.22 2.45
C VAL A 88 -16.65 -7.60 1.05
N HIS A 89 -16.79 -6.64 0.14
CA HIS A 89 -17.25 -6.88 -1.23
C HIS A 89 -16.26 -7.73 -2.04
N ASP A 90 -14.97 -7.54 -1.82
CA ASP A 90 -13.90 -8.32 -2.46
C ASP A 90 -13.77 -9.73 -1.85
N GLY A 91 -14.54 -10.05 -0.80
CA GLY A 91 -14.52 -11.36 -0.14
C GLY A 91 -13.27 -11.63 0.69
N PHE A 92 -12.48 -10.59 1.01
CA PHE A 92 -11.17 -10.72 1.69
C PHE A 92 -11.24 -11.46 3.03
N TYR A 93 -12.34 -11.32 3.78
CA TYR A 93 -12.52 -11.95 5.08
C TYR A 93 -12.98 -13.41 5.02
N ALA A 94 -13.33 -13.93 3.85
CA ALA A 94 -13.78 -15.31 3.70
C ALA A 94 -12.65 -16.31 4.02
N GLY A 95 -12.91 -17.27 4.91
CA GLY A 95 -11.92 -18.28 5.32
C GLY A 95 -10.84 -17.77 6.29
N THR A 96 -10.95 -16.54 6.77
CA THR A 96 -10.05 -16.02 7.82
C THR A 96 -10.42 -16.59 9.20
N VAL A 97 -9.44 -16.63 10.10
CA VAL A 97 -9.62 -17.10 11.48
C VAL A 97 -9.61 -15.93 12.47
N PHE A 98 -10.47 -16.01 13.48
CA PHE A 98 -10.42 -15.14 14.64
C PHE A 98 -9.36 -15.69 15.61
N GLN A 99 -8.29 -14.93 15.82
CA GLN A 99 -7.18 -15.26 16.71
C GLN A 99 -7.45 -14.81 18.15
#